data_AF-A0A7C2ZKN2-F1
#
_entry.id   AF-A0A7C2ZKN2-F1
#
_cell.length_a   1.000
_cell.length_b   1.000
_cell.length_c   1.000
_cell.angle_alpha   90.00
_cell.angle_beta   90.00
_cell.angle_gamma   90.00
#
_symmetry.space_group_name_H-M   'P 1'
#
loop_
_entity.id
_entity.type
_entity.pdbx_description
1 polymer ?
#
loop_
_entity_poly.entity_id
_entity_poly.type
_entity_poly.pdbx_seq_one_letter_code
_entity_poly.pdbx_strand_id
1 'polypeptide(L)'
;MKSARSTETIPFRGVAVKYHYDGHRGDRQGHNGIDVCMHPREAMKHHNICPVCGKKLTIGVQHRVEELADREEGFTPKDFIPFKRLIPLAELIAVATGTDNLHARAVRLEYERLIKTFGNEYKVLLEAPQQELEKVTHQRIAQLILLNRDGKIKIKPGFDGVYGKIILEDTVKDEPEKLSWKTGQQSLDSYF
;
A
#
# COMPACT_ATOMS: atom_id res chain seq x y z
N MET A 1 -17.98 36.15 -8.51
CA MET A 1 -18.12 34.82 -7.87
C MET A 1 -16.73 34.22 -7.72
N LYS A 2 -16.25 33.99 -6.49
CA LYS A 2 -14.96 33.32 -6.27
C LYS A 2 -15.15 31.85 -6.62
N SER A 3 -14.54 31.39 -7.72
CA SER A 3 -14.44 29.98 -8.05
C SER A 3 -13.75 29.28 -6.87
N ALA A 4 -14.47 28.39 -6.18
CA ALA A 4 -13.90 27.55 -5.15
C ALA A 4 -12.98 26.53 -5.84
N ARG A 5 -11.70 26.87 -5.98
CA ARG A 5 -10.68 25.91 -6.42
C ARG A 5 -10.45 24.93 -5.28
N SER A 6 -10.53 23.63 -5.58
CA SER A 6 -10.14 22.58 -4.64
C SER A 6 -8.69 22.80 -4.19
N THR A 7 -8.45 22.83 -2.89
CA THR A 7 -7.12 23.05 -2.32
C THR A 7 -6.21 21.83 -2.44
N GLU A 8 -6.80 20.62 -2.47
CA GLU A 8 -6.08 19.35 -2.61
C GLU A 8 -6.98 18.33 -3.33
N THR A 9 -6.37 17.35 -4.02
CA THR A 9 -7.07 16.16 -4.52
C THR A 9 -6.64 14.95 -3.71
N ILE A 10 -7.57 14.07 -3.31
CA ILE A 10 -7.26 12.89 -2.50
C ILE A 10 -7.54 11.63 -3.34
N PRO A 11 -6.63 11.23 -4.23
CA PRO A 11 -6.76 9.97 -4.95
C PRO A 11 -6.51 8.79 -4.01
N PHE A 12 -7.54 7.95 -3.85
CA PHE A 12 -7.38 6.66 -3.17
C PHE A 12 -6.64 5.70 -4.10
N ARG A 13 -5.49 5.20 -3.66
CA ARG A 13 -4.77 4.14 -4.36
C ARG A 13 -4.38 3.11 -3.30
N GLY A 14 -4.99 1.92 -3.36
CA GLY A 14 -4.44 0.74 -2.67
C GLY A 14 -2.96 0.58 -2.99
N VAL A 15 -2.21 -0.12 -2.13
CA VAL A 15 -0.74 -0.21 -2.19
C VAL A 15 -0.28 -0.76 -3.55
N ALA A 16 -0.02 0.17 -4.46
CA ALA A 16 0.33 0.04 -5.88
C ALA A 16 -0.58 -0.81 -6.79
N VAL A 17 -0.81 -0.30 -8.00
CA VAL A 17 -1.54 -0.98 -9.07
C VAL A 17 -0.79 -2.23 -9.52
N LYS A 18 -1.52 -3.33 -9.79
CA LYS A 18 -0.98 -4.63 -10.24
C LYS A 18 -0.07 -4.59 -11.47
N TYR A 19 -0.22 -3.58 -12.30
CA TYR A 19 0.52 -3.39 -13.55
C TYR A 19 1.15 -2.00 -13.55
N HIS A 20 1.78 -1.59 -12.45
CA HIS A 20 2.39 -0.28 -12.39
C HIS A 20 3.72 -0.27 -13.16
N TYR A 21 4.64 -1.16 -12.78
CA TYR A 21 5.96 -1.31 -13.41
C TYR A 21 5.98 -2.50 -14.37
N ASP A 22 7.03 -2.55 -15.20
CA ASP A 22 7.26 -3.67 -16.09
C ASP A 22 7.78 -4.86 -15.31
N GLY A 23 7.41 -6.07 -15.72
CA GLY A 23 7.87 -7.22 -14.96
C GLY A 23 7.31 -8.54 -15.41
N HIS A 24 7.71 -9.56 -14.66
CA HIS A 24 7.25 -10.93 -14.74
C HIS A 24 7.20 -11.53 -13.34
N ARG A 25 6.10 -12.22 -13.06
CA ARG A 25 5.98 -13.03 -11.85
C ARG A 25 6.90 -14.25 -11.89
N GLY A 26 7.34 -14.68 -10.71
CA GLY A 26 8.21 -15.82 -10.50
C GLY A 26 7.59 -17.17 -10.87
N ASP A 27 6.25 -17.24 -10.94
CA ASP A 27 5.48 -18.41 -11.38
C ASP A 27 5.47 -18.57 -12.92
N ARG A 28 5.97 -17.58 -13.67
CA ARG A 28 6.09 -17.70 -15.13
C ARG A 28 7.13 -18.74 -15.51
N GLN A 29 6.88 -19.38 -16.66
CA GLN A 29 7.82 -20.34 -17.25
C GLN A 29 9.20 -19.71 -17.46
N GLY A 30 10.23 -20.33 -16.86
CA GLY A 30 11.62 -19.90 -16.95
C GLY A 30 12.07 -18.94 -15.85
N HIS A 31 11.23 -18.62 -14.86
CA HIS A 31 11.58 -17.73 -13.75
C HIS A 31 12.07 -18.43 -12.49
N ASN A 32 11.83 -19.74 -12.31
CA ASN A 32 12.27 -20.51 -11.14
C ASN A 32 11.95 -19.84 -9.79
N GLY A 33 10.80 -19.16 -9.69
CA GLY A 33 10.38 -18.46 -8.46
C GLY A 33 10.96 -17.05 -8.29
N ILE A 34 11.69 -16.52 -9.28
CA ILE A 34 12.29 -15.17 -9.22
C ILE A 34 11.36 -14.16 -9.89
N ASP A 35 10.80 -13.26 -9.08
CA ASP A 35 10.08 -12.09 -9.57
C ASP A 35 11.04 -11.09 -10.23
N VAL A 36 10.59 -10.49 -11.34
CA VAL A 36 11.27 -9.38 -12.01
C VAL A 36 10.32 -8.19 -12.02
N CYS A 37 10.75 -7.08 -11.42
CA CYS A 37 10.04 -5.80 -11.43
C CYS A 37 11.05 -4.71 -11.76
N MET A 38 10.82 -4.00 -12.86
CA MET A 38 11.79 -3.09 -13.46
C MET A 38 11.14 -1.74 -13.75
N HIS A 39 11.86 -0.66 -13.43
CA HIS A 39 11.41 0.67 -13.83
C HIS A 39 11.43 0.78 -15.37
N PRO A 40 10.45 1.44 -16.01
CA PRO A 40 10.39 1.48 -17.47
C PRO A 40 11.63 1.99 -18.18
N ARG A 41 12.29 3.03 -17.64
CA ARG A 41 13.59 3.50 -18.17
C ARG A 41 14.67 2.41 -18.21
N GLU A 42 14.67 1.51 -17.23
CA GLU A 42 15.60 0.38 -17.19
C GLU A 42 15.14 -0.71 -18.16
N ALA A 43 13.84 -1.03 -18.20
CA ALA A 43 13.28 -2.00 -19.14
C ALA A 43 13.58 -1.62 -20.59
N MET A 44 13.37 -0.36 -20.97
CA MET A 44 13.66 0.16 -22.31
C MET A 44 15.15 0.04 -22.67
N LYS A 45 16.06 0.30 -21.71
CA LYS A 45 17.51 0.09 -21.91
C LYS A 45 17.86 -1.37 -22.18
N HIS A 46 17.10 -2.30 -21.61
CA HIS A 46 17.22 -3.74 -21.86
C HIS A 46 16.30 -4.24 -22.98
N HIS A 47 15.84 -3.34 -23.87
CA HIS A 47 14.95 -3.68 -24.99
C HIS A 47 13.67 -4.43 -24.58
N ASN A 48 13.19 -4.17 -23.36
CA ASN A 48 12.04 -4.82 -22.72
C ASN A 48 12.19 -6.34 -22.61
N ILE A 49 13.43 -6.84 -22.52
CA ILE A 49 13.74 -8.26 -22.37
C ILE A 49 13.95 -8.58 -20.89
N CYS A 50 13.27 -9.62 -20.41
CA CYS A 50 13.45 -10.13 -19.07
C CYS A 50 14.87 -10.71 -18.90
N PRO A 51 15.65 -10.26 -17.90
CA PRO A 51 17.00 -10.78 -17.66
C PRO A 51 17.04 -12.23 -17.16
N VAL A 52 15.91 -12.76 -16.67
CA VAL A 52 15.83 -14.11 -16.10
C VAL A 52 15.45 -15.14 -17.18
N CYS A 53 14.38 -14.89 -17.94
CA CYS A 53 13.85 -15.88 -18.89
C CYS A 53 14.09 -15.53 -20.37
N GLY A 54 14.65 -14.36 -20.68
CA GLY A 54 14.93 -13.91 -22.04
C GLY A 54 13.70 -13.55 -22.89
N LYS A 55 12.49 -13.62 -22.33
CA LYS A 55 11.23 -13.25 -23.01
C LYS A 55 10.91 -11.76 -22.80
N LYS A 56 10.05 -11.20 -23.66
CA LYS A 56 9.55 -9.82 -23.48
C LYS A 56 8.80 -9.67 -22.16
N LEU A 57 9.07 -8.59 -21.43
CA LEU A 57 8.42 -8.23 -20.17
C LEU A 57 6.93 -7.91 -20.38
N THR A 58 6.12 -8.12 -19.35
CA THR A 58 4.78 -7.51 -19.29
C THR A 58 4.96 -6.02 -19.08
N ILE A 59 4.38 -5.22 -19.98
CA ILE A 59 4.47 -3.76 -19.93
C ILE A 59 3.46 -3.19 -18.93
N GLY A 60 3.96 -2.36 -18.02
CA GLY A 60 3.18 -1.66 -17.00
C GLY A 60 2.69 -0.28 -17.44
N VAL A 61 1.80 0.30 -16.64
CA VAL A 61 1.22 1.62 -16.86
C VAL A 61 2.29 2.71 -16.86
N GLN A 62 3.28 2.62 -15.98
CA GLN A 62 4.37 3.59 -15.91
C GLN A 62 5.18 3.63 -17.20
N HIS A 63 5.27 2.52 -17.93
CA HIS A 63 5.98 2.46 -19.19
C HIS A 63 5.32 3.33 -20.24
N ARG A 64 3.99 3.23 -20.34
CA ARG A 64 3.24 4.07 -21.26
C ARG A 64 3.32 5.54 -20.90
N VAL A 65 3.40 5.86 -19.60
CA VAL A 65 3.64 7.23 -19.14
C VAL A 65 5.01 7.71 -19.60
N GLU A 66 6.06 6.91 -19.43
CA GLU A 66 7.42 7.26 -19.84
C GLU A 66 7.55 7.44 -21.36
N GLU A 67 6.94 6.55 -22.16
CA GLU A 67 6.92 6.67 -23.63
C GLU A 67 6.30 7.97 -24.14
N LEU A 68 5.29 8.47 -23.42
CA LEU A 68 4.53 9.67 -23.78
C LEU A 68 5.03 10.93 -23.07
N ALA A 69 5.96 10.79 -22.13
CA ALA A 69 6.42 11.89 -21.30
C ALA A 69 7.18 12.90 -22.15
N ASP A 70 6.71 14.15 -22.11
CA ASP A 70 7.35 15.31 -22.71
C ASP A 70 8.30 16.03 -21.75
N ARG A 71 8.42 15.52 -20.52
CA ARG A 71 9.11 16.15 -19.39
C ARG A 71 9.76 15.10 -18.50
N GLU A 72 10.78 15.51 -17.77
CA GLU A 72 11.44 14.63 -16.80
C GLU A 72 10.54 14.29 -15.62
N GLU A 73 10.80 13.14 -15.02
CA GLU A 73 10.10 12.70 -13.81
C GLU A 73 10.35 13.68 -12.65
N GLY A 74 9.30 14.00 -11.92
CA GLY A 74 9.33 14.98 -10.83
C GLY A 74 9.06 16.42 -11.26
N PHE A 75 8.92 16.70 -12.56
CA PHE A 75 8.50 18.03 -13.01
C PHE A 75 7.14 18.41 -12.42
N THR A 76 7.12 19.54 -11.69
CA THR A 76 5.92 20.07 -11.05
C THR A 76 5.56 21.43 -11.66
N PRO A 77 4.40 21.58 -12.32
CA PRO A 77 3.94 22.86 -12.84
C PRO A 77 3.76 23.92 -11.74
N LYS A 78 3.89 25.21 -12.07
CA LYS A 78 3.75 26.31 -11.10
C LYS A 78 2.40 26.34 -10.37
N ASP A 79 1.32 26.00 -11.07
CA ASP A 79 -0.05 25.99 -10.53
C ASP A 79 -0.53 24.58 -10.13
N PHE A 80 0.39 23.68 -9.80
CA PHE A 80 0.07 22.31 -9.41
C PHE A 80 -0.71 22.29 -8.08
N ILE A 81 -1.89 21.66 -8.10
CA ILE A 81 -2.66 21.36 -6.90
C ILE A 81 -2.11 20.05 -6.32
N PRO A 82 -1.59 20.04 -5.08
CA PRO A 82 -1.02 18.84 -4.50
C PRO A 82 -2.09 17.76 -4.31
N PHE A 83 -1.66 16.51 -4.38
CA PHE A 83 -2.49 15.37 -4.08
C PHE A 83 -1.91 14.51 -2.98
N LYS A 84 -2.77 13.96 -2.13
CA LYS A 84 -2.37 13.03 -1.06
C LYS A 84 -2.52 11.59 -1.54
N ARG A 85 -1.44 10.83 -1.40
CA ARG A 85 -1.43 9.38 -1.67
C ARG A 85 -1.76 8.67 -0.37
N LEU A 86 -3.01 8.27 -0.20
CA LEU A 86 -3.43 7.53 0.98
C LEU A 86 -3.55 6.04 0.66
N ILE A 87 -2.93 5.24 1.51
CA ILE A 87 -3.14 3.80 1.62
C ILE A 87 -4.38 3.54 2.47
N PRO A 88 -5.24 2.57 2.11
CA PRO A 88 -6.42 2.23 2.88
C PRO A 88 -6.08 1.77 4.30
N LEU A 89 -6.91 2.13 5.27
CA LEU A 89 -6.70 1.81 6.68
C LEU A 89 -6.62 0.30 6.92
N ALA A 90 -7.44 -0.50 6.23
CA ALA A 90 -7.39 -1.96 6.35
C ALA A 90 -6.02 -2.53 5.92
N GLU A 91 -5.38 -1.94 4.89
CA GLU A 91 -4.05 -2.35 4.44
C GLU A 91 -2.98 -1.98 5.47
N LEU A 92 -3.07 -0.79 6.07
CA LEU A 92 -2.17 -0.38 7.16
C LEU A 92 -2.27 -1.31 8.35
N ILE A 93 -3.49 -1.68 8.76
CA ILE A 93 -3.73 -2.60 9.87
C ILE A 93 -3.22 -4.01 9.55
N ALA A 94 -3.47 -4.50 8.34
CA ALA A 94 -3.00 -5.81 7.91
C ALA A 94 -1.46 -5.90 7.95
N VAL A 95 -0.79 -4.87 7.42
CA VAL A 95 0.67 -4.75 7.47
C VAL A 95 1.19 -4.61 8.91
N ALA A 96 0.49 -3.86 9.75
CA ALA A 96 0.84 -3.73 11.17
C ALA A 96 0.74 -5.05 11.93
N THR A 97 -0.26 -5.87 11.59
CA THR A 97 -0.55 -7.16 12.25
C THR A 97 0.17 -8.34 11.61
N GLY A 98 0.97 -8.10 10.56
CA GLY A 98 1.75 -9.14 9.89
C GLY A 98 0.90 -10.13 9.09
N THR A 99 -0.28 -9.72 8.63
CA THR A 99 -1.15 -10.55 7.78
C THR A 99 -1.30 -9.94 6.39
N ASP A 100 -1.30 -10.80 5.37
CA ASP A 100 -1.64 -10.41 3.99
C ASP A 100 -3.15 -10.45 3.73
N ASN A 101 -3.95 -10.92 4.69
CA ASN A 101 -5.40 -11.03 4.55
C ASN A 101 -6.13 -9.81 5.12
N LEU A 102 -6.58 -8.93 4.24
CA LEU A 102 -7.36 -7.73 4.60
C LEU A 102 -8.70 -8.06 5.27
N HIS A 103 -9.23 -9.27 5.06
CA HIS A 103 -10.48 -9.74 5.65
C HIS A 103 -10.26 -10.55 6.93
N ALA A 104 -9.03 -10.65 7.43
CA ALA A 104 -8.76 -11.30 8.70
C ALA A 104 -9.59 -10.66 9.81
N ARG A 105 -10.11 -11.49 10.73
CA ARG A 105 -10.96 -11.03 11.83
C ARG A 105 -10.28 -9.93 12.64
N ALA A 106 -8.99 -10.06 12.92
CA ALA A 106 -8.21 -9.07 13.65
C ALA A 106 -8.19 -7.72 12.93
N VAL A 107 -7.95 -7.71 11.62
CA VAL A 107 -7.95 -6.49 10.78
C VAL A 107 -9.32 -5.83 10.81
N ARG A 108 -10.38 -6.61 10.61
CA ARG A 108 -11.76 -6.10 10.61
C ARG A 108 -12.16 -5.49 11.95
N LEU A 109 -11.88 -6.16 13.06
CA LEU A 109 -12.22 -5.67 14.40
C LEU A 109 -11.49 -4.36 14.73
N GLU A 110 -10.21 -4.26 14.35
CA GLU A 110 -9.42 -3.07 14.60
C GLU A 110 -9.85 -1.91 13.70
N TYR A 111 -10.19 -2.20 12.44
CA TYR A 111 -10.77 -1.23 11.52
C TYR A 111 -12.10 -0.69 12.09
N GLU A 112 -13.03 -1.57 12.45
CA GLU A 112 -14.33 -1.19 13.04
C GLU A 112 -14.16 -0.34 14.32
N ARG A 113 -13.17 -0.67 15.17
CA ARG A 113 -12.84 0.11 16.37
C ARG A 113 -12.44 1.54 16.01
N LEU A 114 -11.49 1.72 15.10
CA LEU A 114 -11.01 3.04 14.69
C LEU A 114 -12.13 3.87 14.03
N ILE A 115 -12.93 3.24 13.16
CA ILE A 115 -14.09 3.90 12.55
C ILE A 115 -15.11 4.32 13.60
N LYS A 116 -15.40 3.49 14.60
CA LYS A 116 -16.35 3.82 15.66
C LYS A 116 -15.89 5.01 16.50
N THR A 117 -14.59 5.14 16.76
CA THR A 117 -14.03 6.25 17.56
C THR A 117 -13.95 7.54 16.77
N PHE A 118 -13.44 7.49 15.53
CA PHE A 118 -13.13 8.69 14.75
C PHE A 118 -14.18 9.02 13.67
N GLY A 119 -15.18 8.16 13.49
CA GLY A 119 -16.35 8.33 12.64
C GLY A 119 -16.23 7.69 11.25
N ASN A 120 -15.12 7.91 10.54
CA ASN A 120 -14.89 7.31 9.22
C ASN A 120 -13.39 7.19 8.90
N GLU A 121 -13.09 6.47 7.82
CA GLU A 121 -11.71 6.15 7.43
C GLU A 121 -10.89 7.41 7.12
N TYR A 122 -11.46 8.37 6.39
CA TYR A 122 -10.77 9.62 6.06
C TYR A 122 -10.39 10.40 7.31
N LYS A 123 -11.27 10.46 8.31
CA LYS A 123 -10.97 11.11 9.60
C LYS A 123 -9.82 10.43 10.32
N VAL A 124 -9.78 9.09 10.33
CA VAL A 124 -8.66 8.33 10.90
C VAL A 124 -7.35 8.68 10.17
N LEU A 125 -7.36 8.60 8.83
CA LEU A 125 -6.15 8.77 8.02
C LEU A 125 -5.65 10.22 7.99
N LEU A 126 -6.53 11.22 8.00
CA LEU A 126 -6.19 12.63 7.76
C LEU A 126 -6.21 13.51 9.00
N GLU A 127 -7.13 13.27 9.94
CA GLU A 127 -7.47 14.26 10.97
C GLU A 127 -7.16 13.77 12.39
N ALA A 128 -7.25 12.47 12.66
CA ALA A 128 -7.12 11.91 14.00
C ALA A 128 -5.81 12.32 14.67
N PRO A 129 -5.84 12.93 15.87
CA PRO A 129 -4.63 13.31 16.60
C PRO A 129 -3.80 12.10 17.00
N GLN A 130 -2.47 12.22 16.96
CA GLN A 130 -1.56 11.15 17.36
C GLN A 130 -1.87 10.60 18.76
N GLN A 131 -2.07 11.48 19.74
CA GLN A 131 -2.36 11.10 21.13
C GLN A 131 -3.64 10.28 21.27
N GLU A 132 -4.65 10.53 20.43
CA GLU A 132 -5.90 9.77 20.46
C GLU A 132 -5.75 8.42 19.74
N LEU A 133 -4.98 8.38 18.65
CA LEU A 133 -4.65 7.11 17.97
C LEU A 133 -3.92 6.16 18.92
N GLU A 134 -2.90 6.63 19.63
CA GLU A 134 -2.10 5.84 20.57
C GLU A 134 -2.91 5.32 21.77
N LYS A 135 -4.02 5.96 22.13
CA LYS A 135 -4.95 5.48 23.18
C LYS A 135 -5.88 4.37 22.69
N VAL A 136 -6.22 4.36 21.40
CA VAL A 136 -7.31 3.53 20.84
C VAL A 136 -6.78 2.28 20.15
N THR A 137 -5.60 2.39 19.54
CA THR A 137 -4.97 1.31 18.76
C THR A 137 -3.52 1.10 19.16
N HIS A 138 -2.93 0.02 18.66
CA HIS A 138 -1.53 -0.31 18.90
C HIS A 138 -0.60 0.74 18.30
N GLN A 139 0.53 1.01 18.97
CA GLN A 139 1.52 2.02 18.56
C GLN A 139 1.95 1.87 17.09
N ARG A 140 2.15 0.63 16.64
CA ARG A 140 2.50 0.29 15.25
C ARG A 140 1.45 0.77 14.23
N ILE A 141 0.15 0.63 14.53
CA ILE A 141 -0.94 1.07 13.66
C ILE A 141 -1.00 2.60 13.64
N ALA A 142 -0.91 3.23 14.81
CA ALA A 142 -0.88 4.69 14.93
C ALA A 142 0.26 5.31 14.12
N GLN A 143 1.47 4.75 14.23
CA GLN A 143 2.65 5.19 13.46
C GLN A 143 2.44 5.05 11.95
N LEU A 144 1.91 3.92 11.49
CA LEU A 144 1.62 3.71 10.07
C LEU A 144 0.57 4.70 9.54
N ILE A 145 -0.46 5.02 10.32
CA ILE A 145 -1.45 6.04 9.96
C ILE A 145 -0.78 7.42 9.80
N LEU A 146 0.12 7.80 10.71
CA LEU A 146 0.85 9.06 10.64
C LEU A 146 1.81 9.13 9.45
N LEU A 147 2.55 8.04 9.18
CA LEU A 147 3.42 7.94 8.01
C LEU A 147 2.62 8.00 6.71
N ASN A 148 1.43 7.40 6.67
CA ASN A 148 0.53 7.46 5.52
C ASN A 148 0.05 8.90 5.27
N ARG A 149 -0.35 9.60 6.35
CA ARG A 149 -0.78 11.00 6.31
C ARG A 149 0.30 11.92 5.74
N ASP A 150 1.55 11.68 6.12
CA ASP A 150 2.71 12.45 5.67
C ASP A 150 3.23 12.01 4.29
N GLY A 151 2.68 10.95 3.69
CA GLY A 151 3.15 10.39 2.42
C GLY A 151 4.56 9.82 2.49
N LYS A 152 5.02 9.41 3.69
CA LYS A 152 6.37 8.88 3.97
C LYS A 152 6.46 7.36 3.85
N ILE A 153 5.35 6.66 3.61
CA ILE A 153 5.36 5.21 3.43
C ILE A 153 6.02 4.86 2.09
N LYS A 154 7.07 4.05 2.17
CA LYS A 154 7.71 3.47 0.98
C LYS A 154 6.92 2.28 0.48
N ILE A 155 6.77 2.18 -0.83
CA ILE A 155 5.98 1.14 -1.50
C ILE A 155 6.85 0.48 -2.57
N LYS A 156 6.92 -0.85 -2.57
CA LYS A 156 7.37 -1.63 -3.73
C LYS A 156 6.27 -1.60 -4.79
N PRO A 157 6.57 -1.20 -6.03
CA PRO A 157 5.57 -1.12 -7.09
C PRO A 157 5.06 -2.52 -7.47
N GLY A 158 3.79 -2.59 -7.85
CA GLY A 158 3.19 -3.79 -8.43
C GLY A 158 3.58 -3.97 -9.89
N PHE A 159 3.57 -5.22 -10.35
CA PHE A 159 3.97 -5.62 -11.70
C PHE A 159 3.27 -6.92 -12.07
N ASP A 160 3.01 -7.11 -13.37
CA ASP A 160 2.53 -8.37 -13.94
C ASP A 160 1.39 -9.07 -13.15
N GLY A 161 0.42 -8.32 -12.62
CA GLY A 161 -0.72 -8.88 -11.87
C GLY A 161 -0.52 -8.98 -10.36
N VAL A 162 0.69 -8.69 -9.85
CA VAL A 162 1.03 -8.66 -8.42
C VAL A 162 0.86 -7.24 -7.89
N TYR A 163 0.12 -7.09 -6.80
CA TYR A 163 -0.01 -5.80 -6.11
C TYR A 163 1.32 -5.35 -5.52
N GLY A 164 1.46 -4.03 -5.33
CA GLY A 164 2.59 -3.51 -4.58
C GLY A 164 2.57 -3.94 -3.13
N LYS A 165 3.67 -3.67 -2.43
CA LYS A 165 3.80 -3.97 -1.00
C LYS A 165 4.36 -2.78 -0.25
N ILE A 166 3.85 -2.54 0.95
CA ILE A 166 4.44 -1.56 1.86
C ILE A 166 5.81 -2.08 2.30
N ILE A 167 6.82 -1.21 2.26
CA ILE A 167 8.12 -1.49 2.86
C ILE A 167 8.05 -0.99 4.30
N LEU A 168 8.12 -1.92 5.24
CA LEU A 168 8.31 -1.59 6.66
C LEU A 168 9.79 -1.30 6.88
N GLU A 169 10.09 -0.12 7.41
CA GLU A 169 11.43 0.20 7.92
C GLU A 169 11.52 -0.31 9.37
N ASP A 170 12.66 -0.92 9.73
CA ASP A 170 12.94 -1.49 11.07
C ASP A 170 12.83 -0.46 12.22
N THR A 171 12.64 0.82 11.90
CA THR A 171 12.32 1.88 12.86
C THR A 171 10.95 1.69 13.54
N VAL A 172 10.07 0.87 12.96
CA VAL A 172 8.84 0.41 13.63
C VAL A 172 9.24 -0.73 14.57
N LYS A 173 9.79 -0.36 15.73
CA LYS A 173 10.33 -1.31 16.72
C LYS A 173 9.38 -2.48 16.95
N ASP A 174 9.90 -3.67 16.66
CA ASP A 174 9.34 -4.96 17.03
C ASP A 174 9.10 -5.03 18.54
N GLU A 175 7.88 -5.38 18.95
CA GLU A 175 7.59 -6.80 19.17
C GLU A 175 6.25 -7.12 18.51
N PRO A 176 6.16 -8.17 17.66
CA PRO A 176 4.89 -8.80 17.37
C PRO A 176 4.48 -9.56 18.64
N GLU A 177 3.97 -8.84 19.64
CA GLU A 177 3.20 -9.48 20.69
C GLU A 177 2.08 -10.21 19.94
N LYS A 178 2.11 -11.56 19.97
CA LYS A 178 1.02 -12.37 19.43
C LYS A 178 -0.24 -11.83 20.09
N LEU A 179 -1.00 -10.99 19.38
CA LEU A 179 -2.24 -10.42 19.86
C LEU A 179 -3.14 -11.61 20.18
N SER A 180 -3.17 -11.96 21.45
CA SER A 180 -3.90 -13.08 22.01
C SER A 180 -5.36 -12.67 22.06
N TRP A 181 -6.00 -12.72 20.91
CA TRP A 181 -7.45 -12.70 20.86
C TRP A 181 -7.90 -14.02 21.47
N LYS A 182 -8.53 -13.98 22.65
CA LYS A 182 -9.26 -15.13 23.19
C LYS A 182 -10.38 -15.46 22.20
N THR A 183 -10.09 -16.29 21.21
CA THR A 183 -11.11 -16.99 20.44
C THR A 183 -11.83 -17.89 21.42
N GLY A 184 -13.01 -17.45 21.86
CA GLY A 184 -14.03 -18.33 22.44
C GLY A 184 -14.54 -19.27 21.36
N GLN A 185 -13.66 -20.10 20.80
CA GLN A 185 -14.04 -21.21 19.94
C GLN A 185 -14.41 -22.34 20.88
N GLN A 186 -15.70 -22.49 21.14
CA GLN A 186 -16.21 -23.71 21.73
C GLN A 186 -16.10 -24.82 20.66
N SER A 187 -15.50 -25.95 21.03
CA SER A 187 -15.48 -27.13 20.17
C SER A 187 -16.90 -27.66 19.99
N LEU A 188 -17.16 -28.35 18.88
CA LEU A 188 -18.46 -28.96 18.61
C LEU A 188 -18.89 -29.96 19.70
N ASP A 189 -17.91 -30.47 20.46
CA ASP A 189 -18.11 -31.37 21.61
C ASP A 189 -18.85 -30.70 22.78
N SER A 190 -18.97 -29.37 22.82
CA SER A 190 -19.76 -28.70 23.87
C SER A 190 -21.27 -28.73 23.62
N TYR A 191 -21.71 -29.31 22.50
CA TYR A 191 -23.12 -29.42 22.08
C TYR A 191 -23.68 -30.84 22.13
N PHE A 192 -22.85 -31.85 22.47
CA PHE A 192 -23.25 -33.26 22.57
C PHE A 192 -23.02 -33.81 23.97
#